data_AF-A0A7C5P3Y6-F1
#
_entry.id   AF-A0A7C5P3Y6-F1
#
_cell.length_a   1.000
_cell.length_b   1.000
_cell.length_c   1.000
_cell.angle_alpha   90.00
_cell.angle_beta   90.00
_cell.angle_gamma   90.00
#
_symmetry.space_group_name_H-M   'P 1'
#
loop_
_entity.id
_entity.type
_entity.pdbx_description
1 polymer ?
#
loop_
_entity_poly.entity_id
_entity_poly.type
_entity_poly.pdbx_seq_one_letter_code
_entity_poly.pdbx_strand_id
1 'polypeptide(L)'
;MGNLAEELKINPRLETDRNVAFLQRQVLRVMRRRGAVVGISGGIDSSVVLALLARAFDVQKIAALILPEKESDPASEDLARAVASHFSVEPIL
;
A
#
# COMPACT_ATOMS: atom_id res chain seq x y z
N MET A 1 -20.50 -16.43 13.45
CA MET A 1 -19.46 -15.44 13.12
C MET A 1 -20.14 -14.08 13.10
N GLY A 2 -19.68 -13.14 13.93
CA GLY A 2 -20.26 -11.79 13.99
C GLY A 2 -20.04 -11.04 12.69
N ASN A 3 -20.81 -9.96 12.47
CA ASN A 3 -20.55 -9.07 11.36
C ASN A 3 -19.21 -8.35 11.62
N LEU A 4 -18.22 -8.53 10.74
CA LEU A 4 -16.91 -7.89 10.85
C LEU A 4 -17.00 -6.36 11.02
N ALA A 5 -18.03 -5.74 10.42
CA ALA A 5 -18.29 -4.31 10.58
C ALA A 5 -18.82 -3.92 11.97
N GLU A 6 -19.44 -4.84 12.70
CA GLU A 6 -19.86 -4.64 14.10
C GLU A 6 -18.69 -4.84 15.08
N GLU A 7 -17.74 -5.70 14.72
CA GLU A 7 -16.53 -5.97 15.52
C GLU A 7 -15.47 -4.86 15.36
N LEU A 8 -15.31 -4.34 14.14
CA LEU A 8 -14.42 -3.22 13.84
C LEU A 8 -15.18 -1.89 13.96
N LYS A 9 -15.16 -1.29 15.16
CA LYS A 9 -15.76 0.02 15.46
C LYS A 9 -14.99 1.20 14.83
N ILE A 10 -14.76 1.16 13.52
CA ILE A 10 -14.07 2.22 12.75
C ILE A 10 -14.92 2.69 11.56
N ASN A 11 -14.66 3.90 11.09
CA ASN A 11 -15.17 4.37 9.81
C ASN A 11 -14.04 4.27 8.77
N PRO A 12 -14.10 3.32 7.81
CA PRO A 12 -13.00 3.08 6.87
C PRO A 12 -12.63 4.30 6.02
N ARG A 13 -13.60 5.15 5.69
CA ARG A 13 -13.35 6.39 4.94
C ARG A 13 -12.54 7.37 5.79
N LEU A 14 -12.99 7.61 7.03
CA LEU A 14 -12.32 8.53 7.94
C LEU A 14 -10.89 8.07 8.25
N GLU A 15 -10.69 6.78 8.49
CA GLU A 15 -9.35 6.23 8.77
C GLU A 15 -8.44 6.27 7.54
N THR A 16 -9.01 6.08 6.33
CA THR A 16 -8.26 6.30 5.08
C THR A 16 -7.77 7.75 5.01
N ASP A 17 -8.67 8.72 5.17
CA ASP A 17 -8.34 10.15 5.04
C ASP A 17 -7.30 10.57 6.09
N ARG A 18 -7.44 10.06 7.33
CA ARG A 18 -6.48 10.26 8.41
C ARG A 18 -5.10 9.70 8.07
N ASN A 19 -5.03 8.49 7.53
CA ASN A 19 -3.76 7.85 7.16
C ASN A 19 -3.10 8.55 5.96
N VAL A 20 -3.87 8.97 4.95
CA VAL A 20 -3.37 9.75 3.81
C VAL A 20 -2.76 11.08 4.30
N ALA A 21 -3.47 11.81 5.15
CA ALA A 21 -2.97 13.07 5.72
C ALA A 21 -1.70 12.86 6.57
N PHE A 22 -1.66 11.76 7.34
CA PHE A 22 -0.47 11.37 8.10
C PHE A 22 0.72 11.10 7.17
N LEU A 23 0.54 10.28 6.13
CA LEU A 23 1.59 9.96 5.15
C LEU A 23 2.14 11.23 4.49
N GLN A 24 1.27 12.11 4.01
CA GLN A 24 1.68 13.38 3.39
C GLN A 24 2.48 14.26 4.36
N ARG A 25 2.03 14.41 5.61
CA ARG A 25 2.74 15.17 6.63
C ARG A 25 4.11 14.57 6.91
N GLN A 26 4.17 13.27 7.19
CA GLN A 26 5.41 12.61 7.58
C GLN A 26 6.42 12.65 6.44
N VAL A 27 6.02 12.27 5.23
CA VAL A 27 6.93 12.19 4.09
C VAL A 27 7.38 13.57 3.64
N LEU A 28 6.45 14.49 3.39
CA LEU A 28 6.78 15.77 2.74
C LEU A 28 7.33 16.82 3.71
N ARG A 29 6.83 16.86 4.96
CA ARG A 29 7.16 17.94 5.91
C ARG A 29 8.17 17.52 6.96
N VAL A 30 7.99 16.34 7.56
CA VAL A 30 8.87 15.86 8.65
C VAL A 30 10.16 15.30 8.06
N MET A 31 10.07 14.28 7.21
CA MET A 31 11.23 13.63 6.59
C MET A 31 11.80 14.39 5.39
N ARG A 32 11.05 15.36 4.85
CA ARG A 32 11.42 16.18 3.68
C ARG A 32 11.80 15.34 2.46
N ARG A 33 11.05 14.26 2.24
CA ARG A 33 11.17 13.38 1.06
C ARG A 33 10.05 13.70 0.08
N ARG A 34 10.16 13.14 -1.13
CA ARG A 34 9.24 13.42 -2.24
C ARG A 34 8.23 12.31 -2.50
N GLY A 35 8.38 11.15 -1.86
CA GLY A 35 7.65 9.94 -2.19
C GLY A 35 7.98 8.80 -1.23
N ALA A 36 7.59 7.59 -1.60
CA ALA A 36 7.71 6.41 -0.74
C ALA A 36 8.23 5.19 -1.51
N VAL A 37 8.91 4.30 -0.78
CA VAL A 37 9.27 2.96 -1.24
C VAL A 37 8.49 1.96 -0.38
N VAL A 38 7.91 0.93 -0.99
CA VAL A 38 7.12 -0.09 -0.29
C VAL A 38 7.39 -1.47 -0.86
N GLY A 39 7.60 -2.46 0.00
CA GLY A 39 7.61 -3.87 -0.40
C GLY A 39 6.18 -4.39 -0.53
N ILE A 40 5.87 -5.07 -1.63
CA ILE A 40 4.57 -5.68 -1.91
C ILE A 40 4.71 -7.19 -2.11
N SER A 41 3.84 -7.95 -1.44
CA SER A 41 3.87 -9.41 -1.44
C SER A 41 2.60 -10.06 -1.97
N GLY A 42 1.61 -9.27 -2.38
CA GLY A 42 0.26 -9.75 -2.70
C GLY A 42 -0.64 -9.96 -1.48
N GLY A 43 -0.10 -9.85 -0.26
CA GLY A 43 -0.87 -9.86 0.98
C GLY A 43 -1.68 -8.58 1.20
N ILE A 44 -2.72 -8.67 2.05
CA ILE A 44 -3.65 -7.56 2.29
C ILE A 44 -2.97 -6.32 2.90
N ASP A 45 -2.01 -6.51 3.81
CA ASP A 45 -1.37 -5.39 4.52
C ASP A 45 -0.56 -4.51 3.56
N SER A 46 0.34 -5.11 2.78
CA SER A 46 1.16 -4.38 1.81
C SER A 46 0.32 -3.79 0.68
N SER A 47 -0.76 -4.48 0.29
CA SER A 47 -1.75 -3.99 -0.68
C SER A 47 -2.47 -2.74 -0.20
N VAL A 48 -2.91 -2.72 1.07
CA VAL A 48 -3.55 -1.54 1.68
C VAL A 48 -2.57 -0.38 1.79
N VAL A 49 -1.30 -0.64 2.15
CA VAL A 49 -0.27 0.41 2.18
C VAL A 49 -0.06 1.00 0.79
N LEU A 50 0.09 0.18 -0.25
CA LEU A 50 0.22 0.66 -1.63
C LEU A 50 -0.98 1.52 -2.04
N ALA A 51 -2.20 1.09 -1.72
CA ALA A 51 -3.42 1.84 -1.99
C ALA A 51 -3.43 3.22 -1.30
N LEU A 52 -3.00 3.28 -0.04
CA LEU A 52 -2.90 4.54 0.71
C LEU A 52 -1.81 5.45 0.13
N LEU A 53 -0.67 4.90 -0.29
CA LEU A 53 0.39 5.66 -0.95
C LEU A 53 -0.08 6.25 -2.28
N ALA A 54 -0.79 5.46 -3.11
CA ALA A 54 -1.35 5.93 -4.39
C ALA A 54 -2.43 7.00 -4.23
N ARG A 55 -3.12 7.04 -3.07
CA ARG A 55 -4.01 8.15 -2.70
C ARG A 55 -3.26 9.37 -2.16
N ALA A 56 -2.15 9.15 -1.46
CA ALA A 56 -1.38 10.20 -0.80
C ALA A 56 -0.43 10.95 -1.74
N PHE A 57 0.08 10.28 -2.77
CA PHE A 57 1.14 10.77 -3.65
C PHE A 57 0.81 10.50 -5.12
N ASP A 58 1.49 11.24 -6.01
CA ASP A 58 1.55 10.87 -7.43
C ASP A 58 2.21 9.49 -7.56
N VAL A 59 1.65 8.61 -8.39
CA VAL A 59 2.15 7.25 -8.62
C VAL A 59 3.61 7.23 -9.07
N GLN A 60 4.07 8.27 -9.80
CA GLN A 60 5.47 8.40 -10.23
C GLN A 60 6.45 8.59 -9.06
N LYS A 61 5.94 8.89 -7.86
CA LYS A 61 6.72 9.09 -6.63
C LYS A 61 6.69 7.87 -5.71
N ILE A 62 6.15 6.75 -6.19
CA ILE A 62 6.05 5.49 -5.45
C ILE A 62 6.93 4.46 -6.15
N ALA A 63 7.86 3.85 -5.41
CA ALA A 63 8.57 2.65 -5.86
C ALA A 63 8.03 1.44 -5.10
N ALA A 64 7.32 0.56 -5.79
CA ALA A 64 6.88 -0.72 -5.24
C ALA A 64 7.92 -1.79 -5.55
N LEU A 65 8.37 -2.53 -4.54
CA LEU A 65 9.35 -3.61 -4.67
C LEU A 65 8.65 -4.96 -4.49
N ILE A 66 8.77 -5.86 -5.45
CA ILE A 66 8.43 -7.27 -5.28
C ILE A 66 9.71 -7.99 -4.90
N LEU A 67 9.76 -8.59 -3.72
CA LEU A 67 10.97 -9.23 -3.18
C LEU A 67 10.70 -10.74 -3.01
N PRO A 68 10.79 -11.54 -4.09
CA PRO A 68 10.51 -12.96 -4.01
C PRO A 68 11.62 -13.69 -3.24
N GLU A 69 11.23 -14.62 -2.37
CA GLU A 69 12.16 -15.57 -1.75
C GLU A 69 12.03 -16.94 -2.43
N LYS A 70 13.08 -17.77 -2.36
CA LYS A 70 13.13 -19.09 -3.01
C LYS A 70 11.97 -20.02 -2.63
N GLU A 71 11.42 -19.84 -1.43
CA GLU A 71 10.31 -20.64 -0.88
C GLU A 71 8.95 -19.94 -1.01
N SER A 72 8.90 -18.77 -1.66
CA SER A 72 7.64 -18.05 -1.87
C SER A 72 6.74 -18.81 -2.84
N ASP A 73 5.44 -18.83 -2.55
CA ASP A 73 4.42 -19.33 -3.48
C ASP A 73 4.42 -18.43 -4.74
N PRO A 74 4.57 -18.99 -5.96
CA PRO A 74 4.50 -18.22 -7.21
C PRO A 74 3.25 -17.35 -7.33
N ALA A 75 2.11 -17.76 -6.76
CA ALA A 75 0.88 -16.98 -6.75
C ALA A 75 1.01 -15.64 -5.99
N SER A 76 1.96 -15.54 -5.05
CA SER A 76 2.20 -14.31 -4.29
C SER A 76 2.77 -13.20 -5.19
N GLU A 77 3.65 -13.55 -6.13
CA GLU A 77 4.17 -12.60 -7.10
C GLU A 77 3.06 -12.13 -8.05
N ASP A 78 2.23 -13.04 -8.54
CA ASP A 78 1.09 -12.68 -9.41
C ASP A 78 0.12 -11.72 -8.71
N LEU A 79 -0.18 -11.96 -7.43
CA LEU A 79 -1.01 -11.06 -6.63
C LEU A 79 -0.33 -9.70 -6.39
N ALA A 80 0.99 -9.69 -6.15
CA ALA A 80 1.75 -8.45 -6.01
C ALA A 80 1.72 -7.61 -7.30
N ARG A 81 1.90 -8.26 -8.46
CA ARG A 81 1.77 -7.60 -9.77
C ARG A 81 0.35 -7.10 -10.02
N ALA A 82 -0.67 -7.89 -9.66
CA ALA A 82 -2.06 -7.50 -9.81
C ALA A 82 -2.41 -6.25 -8.99
N VAL A 83 -1.96 -6.16 -7.73
CA VAL A 83 -2.22 -4.96 -6.91
C VAL A 83 -1.44 -3.75 -7.41
N ALA A 84 -0.20 -3.92 -7.87
CA ALA A 84 0.59 -2.84 -8.46
C ALA A 84 -0.11 -2.27 -9.72
N SER A 85 -0.55 -3.15 -10.61
CA SER A 85 -1.30 -2.78 -11.80
C SER A 85 -2.62 -2.08 -11.48
N HIS A 86 -3.35 -2.54 -10.45
CA HIS A 86 -4.62 -1.92 -10.05
C HIS A 86 -4.45 -0.43 -9.68
N PHE A 87 -3.33 -0.09 -9.06
CA PHE A 87 -2.99 1.29 -8.68
C PHE A 87 -2.10 2.02 -9.69
N SER A 88 -1.88 1.46 -10.89
CA SER A 88 -1.04 2.05 -11.94
C SER A 88 0.39 2.36 -11.46
N VAL A 89 0.94 1.51 -10.59
CA VAL A 89 2.33 1.58 -10.14
C VAL A 89 3.10 0.46 -10.82
N GLU A 90 4.19 0.82 -11.52
CA GLU A 90 5.10 -0.17 -12.09
C GLU A 90 5.99 -0.74 -10.97
N PRO A 91 5.91 -2.06 -10.67
CA PRO A 91 6.73 -2.66 -9.63
C PRO A 91 8.15 -2.96 -10.13
N ILE A 92 9.12 -2.84 -9.22
CA ILE A 92 10.50 -3.26 -9.43
C ILE A 92 10.65 -4.66 -8.84
N LEU A 93 11.26 -5.56 -9.61
CA LEU A 93 11.65 -6.91 -9.18
C LEU A 93 13.14 -6.93 -8.82
#